data_AF-A0AA42C046-F1
#
_entry.id   AF-A0AA42C046-F1
#
_cell.length_a   1.000
_cell.length_b   1.000
_cell.length_c   1.000
_cell.angle_alpha   90.00
_cell.angle_beta   90.00
_cell.angle_gamma   90.00
#
_symmetry.space_group_name_H-M   'P 1'
#
loop_
_entity.id
_entity.type
_entity.pdbx_description
1 polymer ?
#
loop_
_entity_poly.entity_id
_entity_poly.type
_entity_poly.pdbx_seq_one_letter_code
_entity_poly.pdbx_strand_id
1 'polypeptide(L)'
;MQLRYISIAALIAQAGGDPWAINDSLRSGQPAQISNLAEAFHGAGRCTQESSAAFEQARSRFDAAWNHHNGDHPINGSAEVQRVTKALGAQSLQLPKIAVDLENIAAALAEAQKAGAGQIAALEGRLRALDDLIGQAVQMEKNPDLTAEDRAALDAFIRTCEDDAIADTKSALAQLRSTRDGYAATLRKSMATLRTDGYDPPATLEDWAEGPLKPGEARDLGPVAGTGSTPGIPGIGAADLGEVVQLPDGSYVAIFGDSFAGDKMGDGTHYPSVAVPVTFDRDGRPHFGEPLTGPDGSPNVLFPPPPQAAGKNTLPAGSIRMRDGTTYMMATGTTKLNPDGGSWLVQVTNDPGQGWQPIRDSWRAPGAAPTQISGFQAADGTVYIAADSFDRSQGVSMYRVDPGHVTDRSAWQPWTGTGWGAAGQSAPPISRTPFGELSFREVGGQPVLSGFNQGTGNLEVRVANEPTKLFGGGTPMTVVAQQSNPQGPNYVPQNYGGYILPGSTLDRLNLFVSQWNTNTNNPYNTQQFEVNPNR
;
A
#
# COMPACT_ATOMS: atom_id res chain seq x y z
N MET A 1 -27.03 -6.57 9.17
CA MET A 1 -27.77 -5.98 10.31
C MET A 1 -28.51 -4.73 9.84
N GLN A 2 -29.65 -4.37 10.46
CA GLN A 2 -30.36 -3.11 10.19
C GLN A 2 -30.50 -2.32 11.50
N LEU A 3 -30.03 -1.07 11.48
CA LEU A 3 -30.13 -0.09 12.59
C LEU A 3 -31.08 1.04 12.13
N ARG A 4 -31.82 1.65 13.06
CA ARG A 4 -32.88 2.62 12.75
C ARG A 4 -32.40 4.07 12.77
N TYR A 5 -31.49 4.38 13.69
CA TYR A 5 -30.99 5.72 13.96
C TYR A 5 -29.47 5.83 13.69
N ILE A 6 -28.75 4.71 13.73
CA ILE A 6 -27.31 4.66 13.44
C ILE A 6 -27.04 4.24 11.99
N SER A 7 -26.19 4.99 11.28
CA SER A 7 -25.77 4.66 9.91
C SER A 7 -24.48 3.83 9.89
N ILE A 8 -24.56 2.59 9.38
CA ILE A 8 -23.39 1.71 9.21
C ILE A 8 -22.33 2.36 8.30
N ALA A 9 -22.74 3.00 7.21
CA ALA A 9 -21.81 3.66 6.29
C ALA A 9 -21.06 4.83 6.97
N ALA A 10 -21.74 5.57 7.86
CA ALA A 10 -21.09 6.63 8.63
C ALA A 10 -20.10 6.07 9.65
N LEU A 11 -20.44 4.96 10.33
CA LEU A 11 -19.54 4.28 11.25
C LEU A 11 -18.26 3.81 10.56
N ILE A 12 -18.38 3.19 9.37
CA ILE A 12 -17.22 2.75 8.58
C ILE A 12 -16.32 3.92 8.20
N ALA A 13 -16.91 5.02 7.72
CA ALA A 13 -16.17 6.22 7.35
C ALA A 13 -15.43 6.84 8.56
N GLN A 14 -16.10 6.92 9.71
CA GLN A 14 -15.51 7.46 10.94
C GLN A 14 -14.46 6.53 11.56
N ALA A 15 -14.63 5.21 11.39
CA ALA A 15 -13.69 4.22 11.88
C ALA A 15 -12.42 4.11 11.03
N GLY A 16 -12.43 4.60 9.78
CA GLY A 16 -11.30 4.48 8.86
C GLY A 16 -11.12 3.06 8.31
N GLY A 17 -12.22 2.32 8.15
CA GLY A 17 -12.22 0.96 7.58
C GLY A 17 -13.48 0.17 7.92
N ASP A 18 -13.73 -0.89 7.14
CA ASP A 18 -14.91 -1.75 7.29
C ASP A 18 -14.57 -3.03 8.08
N PRO A 19 -15.00 -3.15 9.36
CA PRO A 19 -14.78 -4.37 10.14
C PRO A 19 -15.51 -5.58 9.56
N TRP A 20 -16.70 -5.42 8.98
CA TRP A 20 -17.45 -6.53 8.40
C TRP A 20 -16.74 -7.11 7.18
N ALA A 21 -16.16 -6.26 6.32
CA ALA A 21 -15.38 -6.69 5.17
C ALA A 21 -14.13 -7.52 5.57
N ILE A 22 -13.43 -7.14 6.64
CA ILE A 22 -12.28 -7.91 7.17
C ILE A 22 -12.73 -9.29 7.67
N ASN A 23 -13.86 -9.35 8.37
CA ASN A 23 -14.40 -10.63 8.81
C ASN A 23 -14.82 -11.51 7.63
N ASP A 24 -15.43 -10.93 6.59
CA ASP A 24 -15.81 -11.67 5.40
C ASP A 24 -14.60 -12.18 4.60
N SER A 25 -13.49 -11.42 4.59
CA SER A 25 -12.25 -11.91 3.99
C SER A 25 -11.74 -13.15 4.71
N LEU A 26 -11.72 -13.17 6.05
CA LEU A 26 -11.35 -14.36 6.83
C LEU A 26 -12.29 -15.54 6.56
N ARG A 27 -13.60 -15.30 6.42
CA ARG A 27 -14.60 -16.35 6.17
C ARG A 27 -14.54 -16.98 4.78
N SER A 28 -13.92 -16.30 3.82
CA SER A 28 -13.71 -16.84 2.47
C SER A 28 -12.72 -18.01 2.44
N GLY A 29 -11.84 -18.10 3.44
CA GLY A 29 -10.88 -19.19 3.60
C GLY A 29 -11.54 -20.54 3.95
N GLN A 30 -10.90 -21.65 3.55
CA GLN A 30 -11.46 -23.00 3.65
C GLN A 30 -10.61 -23.92 4.55
N PRO A 31 -10.65 -23.76 5.89
CA PRO A 31 -9.78 -24.50 6.79
C PRO A 31 -9.93 -26.04 6.67
N ALA A 32 -11.15 -26.52 6.39
CA ALA A 32 -11.40 -27.95 6.19
C ALA A 32 -10.66 -28.54 4.97
N GLN A 33 -10.49 -27.76 3.90
CA GLN A 33 -9.74 -28.24 2.72
C GLN A 33 -8.24 -28.33 3.01
N ILE A 34 -7.70 -27.39 3.79
CA ILE A 34 -6.30 -27.39 4.22
C ILE A 34 -6.03 -28.58 5.16
N SER A 35 -6.94 -28.85 6.09
CA SER A 35 -6.83 -30.01 7.00
C SER A 35 -6.93 -31.35 6.26
N ASN A 36 -7.83 -31.48 5.26
CA ASN A 36 -7.88 -32.69 4.43
C ASN A 36 -6.56 -32.93 3.67
N LEU A 37 -5.89 -31.87 3.23
CA LEU A 37 -4.58 -31.97 2.60
C LEU A 37 -3.51 -32.37 3.62
N ALA A 38 -3.54 -31.80 4.83
CA ALA A 38 -2.67 -32.20 5.94
C ALA A 38 -2.81 -33.70 6.26
N GLU A 39 -4.04 -34.21 6.30
CA GLU A 39 -4.33 -35.63 6.53
C GLU A 39 -3.75 -36.52 5.42
N ALA A 40 -3.82 -36.08 4.15
CA ALA A 40 -3.22 -36.80 3.04
C ALA A 40 -1.69 -36.89 3.17
N PHE A 41 -1.01 -35.79 3.54
CA PHE A 41 0.43 -35.78 3.78
C PHE A 41 0.83 -36.64 4.99
N HIS A 42 0.03 -36.60 6.07
CA HIS A 42 0.25 -37.43 7.24
C HIS A 42 0.11 -38.94 6.93
N GLY A 43 -0.92 -39.31 6.15
CA GLY A 43 -1.12 -40.66 5.65
C GLY A 43 0.04 -41.13 4.77
N ALA A 44 0.48 -40.28 3.83
CA ALA A 44 1.63 -40.57 2.97
C ALA A 44 2.92 -40.80 3.78
N GLY A 45 3.20 -39.95 4.77
CA GLY A 45 4.35 -40.10 5.66
C GLY A 45 4.37 -41.44 6.40
N ARG A 46 3.22 -41.88 6.92
CA ARG A 46 3.08 -43.20 7.58
C ARG A 46 3.37 -44.35 6.63
N CYS A 47 2.80 -44.32 5.42
CA CYS A 47 3.04 -45.35 4.41
C CYS A 47 4.52 -45.41 3.98
N THR A 48 5.20 -44.26 3.86
CA THR A 48 6.64 -44.22 3.56
C THR A 48 7.48 -44.79 4.70
N GLN A 49 7.11 -44.51 5.96
CA GLN A 49 7.78 -45.08 7.13
C GLN A 49 7.62 -46.61 7.19
N GLU A 50 6.40 -47.12 6.99
CA GLU A 50 6.11 -48.56 6.94
C GLU A 50 6.85 -49.26 5.79
N SER A 51 6.88 -48.64 4.61
CA SER A 51 7.62 -49.16 3.45
C SER A 51 9.13 -49.19 3.68
N SER A 52 9.67 -48.16 4.34
CA SER A 52 11.09 -48.11 4.74
C SER A 52 11.42 -49.22 5.73
N ALA A 53 10.57 -49.45 6.74
CA ALA A 53 10.75 -50.52 7.71
C ALA A 53 10.67 -51.92 7.03
N ALA A 54 9.74 -52.11 6.10
CA ALA A 54 9.62 -53.36 5.34
C ALA A 54 10.85 -53.60 4.44
N PHE A 55 11.38 -52.56 3.80
CA PHE A 55 12.61 -52.63 3.01
C PHE A 55 13.83 -52.96 3.88
N GLU A 56 13.98 -52.32 5.04
CA GLU A 56 15.05 -52.64 6.00
C GLU A 56 14.96 -54.08 6.51
N GLN A 57 13.74 -54.56 6.78
CA GLN A 57 13.51 -55.94 7.17
C GLN A 57 13.87 -56.91 6.04
N ALA A 58 13.47 -56.61 4.80
CA ALA A 58 13.83 -57.39 3.62
C ALA A 58 15.36 -57.39 3.40
N ARG A 59 16.03 -56.25 3.60
CA ARG A 59 17.48 -56.11 3.54
C ARG A 59 18.16 -56.96 4.61
N SER A 60 17.70 -56.88 5.86
CA SER A 60 18.25 -57.69 6.96
C SER A 60 18.11 -59.20 6.69
N ARG A 61 16.98 -59.63 6.11
CA ARG A 61 16.79 -61.02 5.67
C ARG A 61 17.72 -61.41 4.54
N PHE A 62 17.92 -60.53 3.56
CA PHE A 62 18.86 -60.76 2.46
C PHE A 62 20.30 -60.88 2.95
N ASP A 63 20.77 -59.94 3.79
CA ASP A 63 22.12 -59.97 4.36
C ASP A 63 22.36 -61.23 5.20
N ALA A 64 21.34 -61.70 5.95
CA ALA A 64 21.43 -62.93 6.74
C ALA A 64 21.42 -64.22 5.89
N ALA A 65 20.83 -64.19 4.68
CA ALA A 65 20.72 -65.36 3.80
C ALA A 65 21.82 -65.44 2.72
N TRP A 66 22.55 -64.35 2.48
CA TRP A 66 23.55 -64.25 1.41
C TRP A 66 24.91 -64.83 1.86
N ASN A 67 25.39 -65.87 1.16
CA ASN A 67 26.70 -66.48 1.40
C ASN A 67 27.81 -65.77 0.60
N HIS A 68 28.77 -65.17 1.30
CA HIS A 68 29.93 -64.51 0.70
C HIS A 68 30.90 -65.52 0.08
N HIS A 69 30.82 -65.76 -1.24
CA HIS A 69 31.90 -66.39 -1.99
C HIS A 69 32.41 -65.38 -3.04
N ASN A 70 33.70 -65.06 -2.97
CA ASN A 70 34.50 -64.25 -3.92
C ASN A 70 34.54 -62.71 -3.76
N GLY A 71 34.19 -62.14 -2.61
CA GLY A 71 34.64 -60.78 -2.25
C GLY A 71 34.03 -59.61 -3.04
N ASP A 72 33.04 -59.84 -3.91
CA ASP A 72 32.31 -58.76 -4.58
C ASP A 72 31.38 -58.03 -3.58
N HIS A 73 31.45 -56.70 -3.59
CA HIS A 73 30.63 -55.85 -2.74
C HIS A 73 29.14 -55.99 -3.10
N PRO A 74 28.25 -56.15 -2.11
CA PRO A 74 26.82 -56.30 -2.36
C PRO A 74 26.26 -55.11 -3.14
N ILE A 75 25.18 -55.32 -3.91
CA ILE A 75 24.37 -54.23 -4.52
C ILE A 75 24.04 -53.13 -3.48
N ASN A 76 23.94 -53.53 -2.21
CA ASN A 76 23.69 -52.74 -1.01
C ASN A 76 24.80 -51.70 -0.69
N GLY A 77 26.02 -51.89 -1.21
CA GLY A 77 27.14 -50.97 -1.11
C GLY A 77 27.24 -49.97 -2.28
N SER A 78 26.38 -50.09 -3.28
CA SER A 78 26.38 -49.16 -4.42
C SER A 78 25.92 -47.77 -3.99
N ALA A 79 26.58 -46.74 -4.52
CA ALA A 79 26.19 -45.34 -4.32
C ALA A 79 24.74 -45.06 -4.74
N GLU A 80 24.22 -45.84 -5.69
CA GLU A 80 22.82 -45.76 -6.13
C GLU A 80 21.86 -46.24 -5.03
N VAL A 81 22.11 -47.40 -4.40
CA VAL A 81 21.25 -47.92 -3.32
C VAL A 81 21.32 -47.04 -2.07
N GLN A 82 22.51 -46.59 -1.66
CA GLN A 82 22.65 -45.63 -0.54
C GLN A 82 21.98 -44.29 -0.85
N ARG A 83 22.12 -43.83 -2.11
CA ARG A 83 21.28 -42.86 -2.83
C ARG A 83 19.82 -42.89 -2.41
N VAL A 84 19.18 -43.97 -2.83
CA VAL A 84 17.73 -44.19 -2.71
C VAL A 84 17.31 -44.42 -1.26
N THR A 85 18.07 -45.18 -0.47
CA THR A 85 17.78 -45.37 0.96
C THR A 85 17.80 -44.05 1.73
N LYS A 86 18.78 -43.18 1.46
CA LYS A 86 18.86 -41.86 2.09
C LYS A 86 17.74 -40.92 1.61
N ALA A 87 17.37 -40.99 0.33
CA ALA A 87 16.26 -40.21 -0.21
C ALA A 87 14.89 -40.63 0.36
N LEU A 88 14.61 -41.93 0.44
CA LEU A 88 13.39 -42.49 1.05
C LEU A 88 13.32 -42.18 2.55
N GLY A 89 14.45 -42.28 3.26
CA GLY A 89 14.55 -41.89 4.67
C GLY A 89 14.40 -40.38 4.91
N ALA A 90 14.85 -39.53 3.97
CA ALA A 90 14.61 -38.09 4.06
C ALA A 90 13.13 -37.75 3.82
N GLN A 91 12.48 -38.40 2.84
CA GLN A 91 11.05 -38.24 2.58
C GLN A 91 10.17 -38.70 3.74
N SER A 92 10.51 -39.80 4.44
CA SER A 92 9.75 -40.26 5.61
C SER A 92 9.78 -39.27 6.79
N LEU A 93 10.77 -38.38 6.84
CA LEU A 93 10.89 -37.33 7.87
C LEU A 93 10.30 -35.98 7.44
N GLN A 94 10.15 -35.73 6.13
CA GLN A 94 9.63 -34.46 5.58
C GLN A 94 8.10 -34.44 5.49
N LEU A 95 7.47 -35.53 5.02
CA LEU A 95 6.02 -35.60 4.82
C LEU A 95 5.20 -35.35 6.11
N PRO A 96 5.59 -35.87 7.29
CA PRO A 96 4.89 -35.56 8.54
C PRO A 96 5.04 -34.09 8.98
N LYS A 97 6.16 -33.43 8.67
CA LYS A 97 6.35 -32.00 8.99
C LYS A 97 5.46 -31.10 8.15
N ILE A 98 5.39 -31.41 6.85
CA ILE A 98 4.46 -30.75 5.92
C ILE A 98 3.02 -30.87 6.41
N ALA A 99 2.62 -32.06 6.86
CA ALA A 99 1.30 -32.28 7.44
C ALA A 99 1.04 -31.41 8.68
N VAL A 100 2.01 -31.33 9.60
CA VAL A 100 1.91 -30.49 10.81
C VAL A 100 1.76 -29.01 10.44
N ASP A 101 2.54 -28.50 9.48
CA ASP A 101 2.47 -27.11 9.06
C ASP A 101 1.13 -26.76 8.38
N LEU A 102 0.60 -27.66 7.54
CA LEU A 102 -0.72 -27.50 6.93
C LEU A 102 -1.83 -27.52 7.97
N GLU A 103 -1.76 -28.44 8.95
CA GLU A 103 -2.75 -28.50 10.04
C GLU A 103 -2.69 -27.25 10.93
N ASN A 104 -1.49 -26.72 11.20
CA ASN A 104 -1.32 -25.45 11.91
C ASN A 104 -1.96 -24.27 11.15
N ILE A 105 -1.85 -24.24 9.81
CA ILE A 105 -2.52 -23.22 8.97
C ILE A 105 -4.04 -23.36 9.08
N ALA A 106 -4.56 -24.58 8.97
CA ALA A 106 -5.99 -24.86 9.06
C ALA A 106 -6.56 -24.44 10.42
N ALA A 107 -5.87 -24.81 11.51
CA ALA A 107 -6.24 -24.44 12.86
C ALA A 107 -6.23 -22.92 13.07
N ALA A 108 -5.16 -22.24 12.66
CA ALA A 108 -5.03 -20.79 12.80
C ALA A 108 -6.12 -20.03 12.02
N LEU A 109 -6.49 -20.50 10.82
CA LEU A 109 -7.59 -19.92 10.04
C LEU A 109 -8.94 -20.14 10.75
N ALA A 110 -9.21 -21.34 11.25
CA ALA A 110 -10.45 -21.64 11.95
C ALA A 110 -10.58 -20.81 13.26
N GLU A 111 -9.48 -20.63 13.99
CA GLU A 111 -9.41 -19.77 15.18
C GLU A 111 -9.66 -18.31 14.82
N ALA A 112 -9.04 -17.80 13.75
CA ALA A 112 -9.24 -16.45 13.26
C ALA A 112 -10.69 -16.20 12.81
N GLN A 113 -11.29 -17.15 12.09
CA GLN A 113 -12.70 -17.10 11.69
C GLN A 113 -13.64 -17.09 12.91
N LYS A 114 -13.35 -17.91 13.93
CA LYS A 114 -14.13 -17.95 15.17
C LYS A 114 -14.00 -16.65 15.96
N ALA A 115 -12.79 -16.12 16.08
CA ALA A 115 -12.53 -14.85 16.77
C ALA A 115 -13.21 -13.68 16.05
N GLY A 116 -13.07 -13.59 14.72
CA GLY A 116 -13.70 -12.56 13.90
C GLY A 116 -15.22 -12.58 13.98
N ALA A 117 -15.83 -13.77 13.91
CA ALA A 117 -17.27 -13.92 14.09
C ALA A 117 -17.74 -13.45 15.49
N GLY A 118 -16.96 -13.75 16.53
CA GLY A 118 -17.23 -13.29 17.90
C GLY A 118 -17.13 -11.76 18.04
N GLN A 119 -16.11 -11.16 17.43
CA GLN A 119 -15.90 -9.70 17.43
C GLN A 119 -17.04 -8.99 16.70
N ILE A 120 -17.46 -9.48 15.52
CA ILE A 120 -18.60 -8.93 14.79
C ILE A 120 -19.91 -9.09 15.58
N ALA A 121 -20.16 -10.26 16.18
CA ALA A 121 -21.36 -10.47 16.99
C ALA A 121 -21.41 -9.53 18.20
N ALA A 122 -20.27 -9.27 18.85
CA ALA A 122 -20.16 -8.32 19.95
C ALA A 122 -20.43 -6.88 19.48
N LEU A 123 -19.81 -6.46 18.37
CA LEU A 123 -20.03 -5.14 17.77
C LEU A 123 -21.51 -4.94 17.41
N GLU A 124 -22.11 -5.88 16.69
CA GLU A 124 -23.52 -5.81 16.31
C GLU A 124 -24.44 -5.74 17.54
N GLY A 125 -24.11 -6.47 18.60
CA GLY A 125 -24.84 -6.43 19.86
C GLY A 125 -24.80 -5.03 20.51
N ARG A 126 -23.62 -4.41 20.58
CA ARG A 126 -23.45 -3.05 21.13
C ARG A 126 -24.16 -2.01 20.28
N LEU A 127 -24.00 -2.07 18.95
CA LEU A 127 -24.63 -1.13 18.04
C LEU A 127 -26.17 -1.19 18.10
N ARG A 128 -26.76 -2.38 18.25
CA ARG A 128 -28.22 -2.50 18.46
C ARG A 128 -28.66 -1.89 19.79
N ALA A 129 -27.90 -2.12 20.86
CA ALA A 129 -28.21 -1.53 22.16
C ALA A 129 -28.15 0.01 22.13
N LEU A 130 -27.14 0.58 21.47
CA LEU A 130 -27.01 2.02 21.29
C LEU A 130 -28.13 2.59 20.40
N ASP A 131 -28.47 1.91 19.30
CA ASP A 131 -29.59 2.30 18.43
C ASP A 131 -30.94 2.31 19.18
N ASP A 132 -31.16 1.34 20.07
CA ASP A 132 -32.35 1.27 20.92
C ASP A 132 -32.39 2.38 21.98
N LEU A 133 -31.24 2.76 22.54
CA LEU A 133 -31.12 3.89 23.47
C LEU A 133 -31.41 5.23 22.78
N ILE A 134 -30.86 5.45 21.58
CA ILE A 134 -31.17 6.63 20.77
C ILE A 134 -32.67 6.66 20.45
N GLY A 135 -33.26 5.52 20.08
CA GLY A 135 -34.71 5.43 19.83
C GLY A 135 -35.57 5.78 21.04
N GLN A 136 -35.14 5.43 22.26
CA GLN A 136 -35.82 5.82 23.49
C GLN A 136 -35.70 7.32 23.75
N ALA A 137 -34.51 7.91 23.58
CA ALA A 137 -34.28 9.35 23.74
C ALA A 137 -35.13 10.16 22.75
N VAL A 138 -35.12 9.79 21.46
CA VAL A 138 -35.95 10.41 20.42
C VAL A 138 -37.45 10.29 20.73
N GLN A 139 -37.88 9.20 21.37
CA GLN A 139 -39.27 9.06 21.79
C GLN A 139 -39.62 9.96 22.98
N MET A 140 -38.68 10.17 23.92
CA MET A 140 -38.87 11.08 25.05
C MET A 140 -39.01 12.53 24.57
N GLU A 141 -38.23 12.95 23.57
CA GLU A 141 -38.26 14.31 22.99
C GLU A 141 -39.65 14.74 22.49
N LYS A 142 -40.52 13.79 22.15
CA LYS A 142 -41.89 14.03 21.70
C LYS A 142 -42.82 14.50 22.82
N ASN A 143 -42.38 14.47 24.07
CA ASN A 143 -43.17 15.01 25.18
C ASN A 143 -43.25 16.55 25.08
N PRO A 144 -44.45 17.14 24.95
CA PRO A 144 -44.62 18.59 24.86
C PRO A 144 -44.19 19.33 26.14
N ASP A 145 -44.17 18.65 27.29
CA ASP A 145 -43.88 19.25 28.60
C ASP A 145 -42.39 19.29 28.95
N LEU A 146 -41.50 18.81 28.06
CA LEU A 146 -40.04 18.85 28.27
C LEU A 146 -39.52 20.29 28.32
N THR A 147 -38.73 20.59 29.35
CA THR A 147 -38.03 21.86 29.47
C THR A 147 -36.90 21.96 28.45
N ALA A 148 -36.36 23.17 28.24
CA ALA A 148 -35.19 23.36 27.37
C ALA A 148 -33.95 22.63 27.90
N GLU A 149 -33.81 22.52 29.22
CA GLU A 149 -32.71 21.81 29.87
C GLU A 149 -32.82 20.29 29.65
N ASP A 150 -34.03 19.73 29.78
CA ASP A 150 -34.26 18.30 29.53
C ASP A 150 -34.01 17.93 28.06
N ARG A 151 -34.39 18.81 27.11
CA ARG A 151 -34.09 18.61 25.68
C ARG A 151 -32.58 18.62 25.41
N ALA A 152 -31.86 19.59 25.99
CA ALA A 152 -30.40 19.66 25.85
C ALA A 152 -29.70 18.42 26.46
N ALA A 153 -30.24 17.87 27.56
CA ALA A 153 -29.73 16.64 28.15
C ALA A 153 -29.96 15.41 27.26
N LEU A 154 -31.12 15.30 26.61
CA LEU A 154 -31.42 14.23 25.65
C LEU A 154 -30.53 14.33 24.40
N ASP A 155 -30.35 15.54 23.85
CA ASP A 155 -29.43 15.78 22.74
C ASP A 155 -27.99 15.37 23.08
N ALA A 156 -27.51 15.71 24.28
CA ALA A 156 -26.17 15.34 24.74
C ALA A 156 -26.03 13.81 24.91
N PHE A 157 -27.09 13.15 25.41
CA PHE A 157 -27.13 11.69 25.53
C PHE A 157 -27.08 11.00 24.16
N ILE A 158 -27.85 11.47 23.18
CA ILE A 158 -27.83 10.93 21.80
C ILE A 158 -26.42 11.03 21.22
N ARG A 159 -25.77 12.19 21.34
CA ARG A 159 -24.37 12.38 20.86
C ARG A 159 -23.40 11.42 21.53
N THR A 160 -23.57 11.18 22.84
CA THR A 160 -22.73 10.22 23.57
C THR A 160 -22.92 8.81 23.02
N CYS A 161 -24.15 8.39 22.72
CA CYS A 161 -24.40 7.10 22.08
C CYS A 161 -23.80 7.00 20.67
N GLU A 162 -23.83 8.08 19.88
CA GLU A 162 -23.19 8.13 18.56
C GLU A 162 -21.65 8.02 18.66
N ASP A 163 -21.04 8.75 19.59
CA ASP A 163 -19.60 8.70 19.85
C ASP A 163 -19.16 7.30 20.32
N ASP A 164 -19.94 6.67 21.22
CA ASP A 164 -19.71 5.30 21.67
C ASP A 164 -19.81 4.30 20.51
N ALA A 165 -20.78 4.47 19.60
CA ALA A 165 -20.93 3.61 18.43
C ALA A 165 -19.71 3.71 17.49
N ILE A 166 -19.17 4.92 17.29
CA ILE A 166 -17.94 5.15 16.52
C ILE A 166 -16.75 4.49 17.23
N ALA A 167 -16.60 4.68 18.54
CA ALA A 167 -15.52 4.12 19.33
C ALA A 167 -15.54 2.58 19.34
N ASP A 168 -16.71 1.97 19.51
CA ASP A 168 -16.90 0.52 19.43
C ASP A 168 -16.54 -0.02 18.05
N THR A 169 -16.94 0.69 16.97
CA THR A 169 -16.60 0.30 15.60
C THR A 169 -15.09 0.36 15.35
N LYS A 170 -14.42 1.43 15.80
CA LYS A 170 -12.94 1.55 15.75
C LYS A 170 -12.24 0.43 16.50
N SER A 171 -12.73 0.12 17.69
CA SER A 171 -12.18 -0.96 18.53
C SER A 171 -12.33 -2.33 17.86
N ALA A 172 -13.52 -2.63 17.32
CA ALA A 172 -13.76 -3.86 16.59
C ALA A 172 -12.92 -3.98 15.32
N LEU A 173 -12.76 -2.88 14.57
CA LEU A 173 -11.88 -2.82 13.39
C LEU A 173 -10.43 -3.13 13.75
N ALA A 174 -9.90 -2.53 14.83
CA ALA A 174 -8.55 -2.79 15.31
C ALA A 174 -8.37 -4.26 15.76
N GLN A 175 -9.36 -4.83 16.45
CA GLN A 175 -9.35 -6.23 16.88
C GLN A 175 -9.35 -7.19 15.68
N LEU A 176 -10.21 -6.94 14.68
CA LEU A 176 -10.29 -7.75 13.46
C LEU A 176 -9.01 -7.67 12.62
N ARG A 177 -8.41 -6.47 12.49
CA ARG A 177 -7.09 -6.30 11.86
C ARG A 177 -6.04 -7.13 12.58
N SER A 178 -5.97 -7.06 13.91
CA SER A 178 -5.05 -7.85 14.71
C SER A 178 -5.24 -9.36 14.53
N THR A 179 -6.49 -9.85 14.54
CA THR A 179 -6.80 -11.26 14.27
C THR A 179 -6.35 -11.69 12.87
N ARG A 180 -6.65 -10.89 11.84
CA ARG A 180 -6.23 -11.15 10.46
C ARG A 180 -4.70 -11.16 10.33
N ASP A 181 -4.03 -10.17 10.91
CA ASP A 181 -2.58 -10.03 10.83
C ASP A 181 -1.87 -11.19 11.55
N GLY A 182 -2.41 -11.65 12.69
CA GLY A 182 -1.93 -12.84 13.40
C GLY A 182 -2.06 -14.13 12.58
N TYR A 183 -3.19 -14.31 11.89
CA TYR A 183 -3.35 -15.41 10.94
C TYR A 183 -2.35 -15.31 9.79
N ALA A 184 -2.24 -14.15 9.15
CA ALA A 184 -1.32 -13.93 8.05
C ALA A 184 0.15 -14.19 8.44
N ALA A 185 0.55 -13.79 9.65
CA ALA A 185 1.89 -14.09 10.18
C ALA A 185 2.13 -15.61 10.33
N THR A 186 1.14 -16.33 10.87
CA THR A 186 1.20 -17.79 10.99
C THR A 186 1.29 -18.45 9.62
N LEU A 187 0.47 -18.02 8.67
CA LEU A 187 0.51 -18.55 7.31
C LEU A 187 1.88 -18.32 6.66
N ARG A 188 2.43 -17.10 6.71
CA ARG A 188 3.75 -16.80 6.13
C ARG A 188 4.84 -17.67 6.72
N LYS A 189 4.83 -17.85 8.06
CA LYS A 189 5.79 -18.71 8.75
C LYS A 189 5.67 -20.16 8.28
N SER A 190 4.46 -20.72 8.29
CA SER A 190 4.23 -22.10 7.84
C SER A 190 4.59 -22.28 6.36
N MET A 191 4.26 -21.33 5.49
CA MET A 191 4.64 -21.35 4.08
C MET A 191 6.17 -21.36 3.87
N ALA A 192 6.93 -20.63 4.68
CA ALA A 192 8.39 -20.66 4.63
C ALA A 192 8.95 -22.02 5.08
N THR A 193 8.37 -22.63 6.12
CA THR A 193 8.74 -23.98 6.58
C THR A 193 8.41 -25.03 5.53
N LEU A 194 7.21 -24.99 4.94
CA LEU A 194 6.77 -25.89 3.87
C LEU A 194 7.75 -25.92 2.70
N ARG A 195 8.17 -24.75 2.20
CA ARG A 195 9.16 -24.64 1.13
C ARG A 195 10.53 -25.19 1.55
N THR A 196 10.93 -24.97 2.80
CA THR A 196 12.17 -25.52 3.36
C THR A 196 12.13 -27.05 3.43
N ASP A 197 10.97 -27.62 3.74
CA ASP A 197 10.74 -29.06 3.82
C ASP A 197 10.47 -29.70 2.43
N GLY A 198 10.59 -28.93 1.35
CA GLY A 198 10.53 -29.42 -0.03
C GLY A 198 9.12 -29.51 -0.61
N TYR A 199 8.12 -28.94 0.06
CA TYR A 199 6.78 -28.76 -0.47
C TYR A 199 6.62 -27.33 -0.98
N ASP A 200 6.44 -27.19 -2.29
CA ASP A 200 6.03 -25.93 -2.90
C ASP A 200 4.50 -25.92 -2.97
N PRO A 201 3.80 -25.17 -2.10
CA PRO A 201 2.35 -25.20 -2.06
C PRO A 201 1.83 -24.65 -3.39
N PRO A 202 0.77 -25.24 -3.99
CA PRO A 202 0.16 -24.66 -5.17
C PRO A 202 -0.29 -23.23 -4.87
N ALA A 203 -0.24 -22.33 -5.86
CA ALA A 203 -0.65 -20.93 -5.73
C ALA A 203 -2.00 -20.78 -5.00
N THR A 204 -2.91 -21.74 -5.17
CA THR A 204 -4.21 -21.83 -4.47
C THR A 204 -4.15 -21.84 -2.93
N LEU A 205 -3.04 -22.21 -2.29
CA LEU A 205 -2.85 -22.15 -0.83
C LEU A 205 -2.26 -20.79 -0.37
N GLU A 206 -1.54 -20.09 -1.24
CA GLU A 206 -1.19 -18.68 -1.09
C GLU A 206 -2.42 -17.79 -1.35
N ASP A 207 -3.32 -18.25 -2.23
CA ASP A 207 -4.55 -17.58 -2.62
C ASP A 207 -5.58 -17.42 -1.48
N TRP A 208 -5.44 -18.16 -0.38
CA TRP A 208 -6.49 -18.28 0.65
C TRP A 208 -6.26 -17.44 1.92
N ALA A 209 -5.16 -16.71 2.02
CA ALA A 209 -5.13 -15.57 2.93
C ALA A 209 -5.60 -14.29 2.24
N GLU A 210 -5.18 -14.06 0.99
CA GLU A 210 -5.32 -12.77 0.30
C GLU A 210 -4.85 -12.93 -1.18
N GLY A 211 -5.56 -13.72 -2.00
CA GLY A 211 -5.07 -14.14 -3.33
C GLY A 211 -4.71 -13.04 -4.34
N PRO A 212 -4.03 -13.38 -5.45
CA PRO A 212 -3.52 -12.42 -6.41
C PRO A 212 -4.66 -11.59 -6.97
N LEU A 213 -4.46 -10.27 -6.99
CA LEU A 213 -5.40 -9.35 -7.60
C LEU A 213 -5.60 -9.73 -9.06
N LYS A 214 -6.85 -9.82 -9.50
CA LYS A 214 -7.16 -9.94 -10.93
C LYS A 214 -6.84 -8.62 -11.64
N PRO A 215 -6.60 -8.63 -12.96
CA PRO A 215 -6.45 -7.38 -13.71
C PRO A 215 -7.63 -6.43 -13.43
N GLY A 216 -7.30 -5.20 -13.06
CA GLY A 216 -8.23 -4.17 -12.67
C GLY A 216 -8.56 -4.12 -11.17
N GLU A 217 -8.08 -5.04 -10.35
CA GLU A 217 -8.31 -5.04 -8.90
C GLU A 217 -7.21 -4.27 -8.14
N ALA A 218 -7.63 -3.66 -7.04
CA ALA A 218 -6.78 -2.97 -6.08
C ALA A 218 -7.18 -3.37 -4.66
N ARG A 219 -6.21 -3.38 -3.75
CA ARG A 219 -6.41 -3.70 -2.33
C ARG A 219 -5.67 -2.72 -1.46
N ASP A 220 -6.40 -2.18 -0.48
CA ASP A 220 -5.84 -1.37 0.59
C ASP A 220 -5.24 -2.27 1.68
N LEU A 221 -3.95 -2.11 1.95
CA LEU A 221 -3.23 -2.79 3.03
C LEU A 221 -3.26 -1.99 4.34
N GLY A 222 -3.82 -0.78 4.33
CA GLY A 222 -3.99 0.10 5.47
C GLY A 222 -2.87 1.13 5.65
N PRO A 223 -2.97 1.95 6.71
CA PRO A 223 -2.03 3.03 6.98
C PRO A 223 -0.62 2.53 7.32
N VAL A 224 0.37 3.10 6.66
CA VAL A 224 1.80 2.82 6.85
C VAL A 224 2.58 4.02 7.39
N ALA A 225 2.06 5.25 7.21
CA ALA A 225 2.63 6.46 7.79
C ALA A 225 1.53 7.43 8.23
N GLY A 226 1.78 8.23 9.26
CA GLY A 226 0.80 9.18 9.80
C GLY A 226 -0.29 8.51 10.66
N THR A 227 -1.47 9.12 10.72
CA THR A 227 -2.54 8.72 11.65
C THR A 227 -2.88 7.23 11.55
N GLY A 228 -2.80 6.52 12.67
CA GLY A 228 -3.20 5.11 12.76
C GLY A 228 -2.19 4.11 12.21
N SER A 229 -1.00 4.55 11.77
CA SER A 229 0.08 3.64 11.38
C SER A 229 0.79 3.03 12.60
N THR A 230 1.12 1.74 12.54
CA THR A 230 1.85 1.04 13.61
C THR A 230 2.67 -0.12 13.06
N PRO A 231 4.03 -0.07 13.08
CA PRO A 231 4.83 1.13 13.35
C PRO A 231 4.61 2.19 12.26
N GLY A 232 4.68 3.46 12.63
CA GLY A 232 4.68 4.60 11.70
C GLY A 232 6.07 5.20 11.53
N ILE A 233 6.12 6.44 11.05
CA ILE A 233 7.36 7.23 11.02
C ILE A 233 7.72 7.64 12.47
N PRO A 234 8.93 7.35 12.96
CA PRO A 234 9.35 7.82 14.27
C PRO A 234 9.20 9.35 14.42
N GLY A 235 8.52 9.77 15.49
CA GLY A 235 8.34 11.20 15.81
C GLY A 235 7.33 11.96 14.94
N ILE A 236 6.68 11.32 13.97
CA ILE A 236 5.68 11.93 13.08
C ILE A 236 4.38 11.11 13.13
N GLY A 237 3.37 11.66 13.80
CA GLY A 237 2.06 11.01 13.97
C GLY A 237 1.04 11.31 12.88
N ALA A 238 1.30 12.29 12.01
CA ALA A 238 0.47 12.62 10.85
C ALA A 238 1.35 13.01 9.66
N ALA A 239 1.10 12.42 8.50
CA ALA A 239 2.00 12.57 7.35
C ALA A 239 1.22 12.56 6.03
N ASP A 240 1.75 13.28 5.06
CA ASP A 240 1.16 13.47 3.74
C ASP A 240 2.05 12.94 2.61
N LEU A 241 1.45 12.49 1.51
CA LEU A 241 2.15 12.00 0.32
C LEU A 241 3.03 10.76 0.60
N GLY A 242 4.32 10.81 0.25
CA GLY A 242 5.25 9.69 0.42
C GLY A 242 5.87 9.20 -0.88
N GLU A 243 6.27 10.10 -1.79
CA GLU A 243 6.97 9.66 -3.00
C GLU A 243 8.31 9.03 -2.64
N VAL A 244 8.54 7.76 -3.01
CA VAL A 244 9.81 7.09 -2.72
C VAL A 244 10.80 7.33 -3.84
N VAL A 245 11.95 7.89 -3.50
CA VAL A 245 13.05 8.16 -4.42
C VAL A 245 14.32 7.42 -3.98
N GLN A 246 15.12 7.02 -4.96
CA GLN A 246 16.41 6.39 -4.72
C GLN A 246 17.49 7.47 -4.61
N LEU A 247 18.29 7.40 -3.54
CA LEU A 247 19.48 8.23 -3.37
C LEU A 247 20.63 7.71 -4.26
N PRO A 248 21.62 8.55 -4.60
CA PRO A 248 22.80 8.14 -5.36
C PRO A 248 23.56 6.92 -4.81
N ASP A 249 23.54 6.69 -3.49
CA ASP A 249 24.15 5.52 -2.85
C ASP A 249 23.33 4.22 -2.99
N GLY A 250 22.16 4.29 -3.61
CA GLY A 250 21.26 3.17 -3.85
C GLY A 250 20.21 2.93 -2.76
N SER A 251 20.30 3.63 -1.62
CA SER A 251 19.28 3.61 -0.56
C SER A 251 18.01 4.35 -1.00
N TYR A 252 16.92 4.14 -0.26
CA TYR A 252 15.64 4.80 -0.54
C TYR A 252 15.22 5.72 0.60
N VAL A 253 14.61 6.84 0.22
CA VAL A 253 13.89 7.73 1.13
C VAL A 253 12.48 7.95 0.61
N ALA A 254 11.50 7.94 1.52
CA ALA A 254 10.15 8.41 1.26
C ALA A 254 10.08 9.91 1.53
N ILE A 255 9.57 10.66 0.55
CA ILE A 255 9.41 12.10 0.60
C ILE A 255 7.95 12.42 0.89
N PHE A 256 7.70 12.80 2.15
CA PHE A 256 6.40 13.24 2.62
C PHE A 256 6.27 14.75 2.46
N GLY A 257 5.05 15.22 2.24
CA GLY A 257 4.68 16.65 2.26
C GLY A 257 4.47 17.13 3.70
N ASP A 258 3.47 17.99 3.88
CA ASP A 258 3.10 18.52 5.20
C ASP A 258 2.95 17.37 6.20
N SER A 259 3.74 17.43 7.27
CA SER A 259 3.79 16.38 8.28
C SER A 259 3.86 17.00 9.68
N PHE A 260 3.35 16.27 10.66
CA PHE A 260 3.10 16.78 11.99
C PHE A 260 3.48 15.75 13.05
N ALA A 261 4.05 16.23 14.17
CA ALA A 261 4.43 15.36 15.29
C ALA A 261 3.21 14.79 16.04
N GLY A 262 2.08 15.50 16.03
CA GLY A 262 0.80 15.03 16.56
C GLY A 262 0.09 14.03 15.67
N ASP A 263 -1.11 13.60 16.03
CA ASP A 263 -1.81 12.48 15.41
C ASP A 263 -2.77 12.87 14.27
N LYS A 264 -2.78 14.14 13.87
CA LYS A 264 -3.66 14.72 12.85
C LYS A 264 -3.02 15.94 12.17
N MET A 265 -3.59 16.37 11.05
CA MET A 265 -3.13 17.58 10.35
C MET A 265 -3.19 18.80 11.29
N GLY A 266 -2.07 19.52 11.37
CA GLY A 266 -1.95 20.76 12.16
C GLY A 266 -1.59 20.57 13.63
N ASP A 267 -1.39 19.34 14.12
CA ASP A 267 -1.14 19.08 15.53
C ASP A 267 0.35 18.89 15.86
N GLY A 268 0.87 19.60 16.87
CA GLY A 268 2.27 19.55 17.25
C GLY A 268 3.23 20.22 16.24
N THR A 269 4.50 19.79 16.25
CA THR A 269 5.56 20.36 15.41
C THR A 269 5.28 20.08 13.93
N HIS A 270 5.31 21.13 13.11
CA HIS A 270 5.11 21.05 11.66
C HIS A 270 6.42 20.88 10.89
N TYR A 271 6.38 20.03 9.88
CA TYR A 271 7.44 19.79 8.91
C TYR A 271 6.85 20.01 7.50
N PRO A 272 7.35 21.00 6.72
CA PRO A 272 6.89 21.22 5.33
C PRO A 272 7.04 20.02 4.42
N SER A 273 8.18 19.34 4.54
CA SER A 273 8.51 18.17 3.77
C SER A 273 9.51 17.35 4.54
N VAL A 274 9.34 16.04 4.50
CA VAL A 274 10.17 15.12 5.29
C VAL A 274 10.78 14.06 4.40
N ALA A 275 12.10 13.94 4.43
CA ALA A 275 12.79 12.78 3.89
C ALA A 275 12.97 11.74 4.99
N VAL A 276 12.39 10.56 4.80
CA VAL A 276 12.42 9.46 5.77
C VAL A 276 13.09 8.25 5.13
N PRO A 277 14.15 7.65 5.72
CA PRO A 277 14.73 6.41 5.22
C PRO A 277 13.66 5.33 5.17
N VAL A 278 13.57 4.59 4.06
CA VAL A 278 12.60 3.52 3.92
C VAL A 278 13.27 2.27 3.36
N THR A 279 12.96 1.13 3.98
CA THR A 279 13.26 -0.19 3.43
C THR A 279 11.98 -0.97 3.26
N PHE A 280 11.99 -1.98 2.40
CA PHE A 280 10.84 -2.84 2.17
C PHE A 280 11.20 -4.26 2.57
N ASP A 281 10.31 -4.92 3.33
CA ASP A 281 10.49 -6.34 3.60
C ASP A 281 10.12 -7.20 2.39
N ARG A 282 10.18 -8.53 2.57
CA ARG A 282 9.87 -9.49 1.51
C ARG A 282 8.44 -9.41 0.99
N ASP A 283 7.52 -8.91 1.81
CA ASP A 283 6.12 -8.75 1.42
C ASP A 283 5.89 -7.40 0.74
N GLY A 284 6.91 -6.54 0.69
CA GLY A 284 6.83 -5.18 0.16
C GLY A 284 6.32 -4.16 1.17
N ARG A 285 6.20 -4.50 2.46
CA ARG A 285 5.76 -3.55 3.49
C ARG A 285 6.91 -2.59 3.83
N PRO A 286 6.63 -1.28 3.99
CA PRO A 286 7.66 -0.31 4.31
C PRO A 286 8.05 -0.34 5.78
N HIS A 287 9.32 -0.09 6.03
CA HIS A 287 9.91 0.11 7.35
C HIS A 287 10.60 1.47 7.35
N PHE A 288 10.06 2.41 8.12
CA PHE A 288 10.54 3.77 8.19
C PHE A 288 11.60 3.95 9.29
N GLY A 289 12.70 4.61 8.95
CA GLY A 289 13.70 5.09 9.91
C GLY A 289 13.38 6.47 10.46
N GLU A 290 14.29 7.02 11.26
CA GLU A 290 14.17 8.39 11.77
C GLU A 290 14.17 9.42 10.63
N PRO A 291 13.33 10.47 10.69
CA PRO A 291 13.37 11.59 9.75
C PRO A 291 14.77 12.19 9.60
N LEU A 292 15.22 12.41 8.35
CA LEU A 292 16.53 13.01 8.04
C LEU A 292 16.49 14.55 8.02
N THR A 293 15.30 15.13 8.00
CA THR A 293 15.07 16.57 7.84
C THR A 293 14.31 17.14 9.02
N GLY A 294 14.59 18.40 9.33
CA GLY A 294 14.03 19.10 10.48
C GLY A 294 12.70 19.81 10.19
N PRO A 295 12.05 20.33 11.25
CA PRO A 295 10.79 21.04 11.15
C PRO A 295 10.95 22.44 10.55
N ASP A 296 9.82 23.11 10.41
CA ASP A 296 9.75 24.48 9.91
C ASP A 296 10.68 25.44 10.68
N GLY A 297 11.41 26.28 9.95
CA GLY A 297 12.40 27.22 10.52
C GLY A 297 13.71 26.59 11.02
N SER A 298 13.89 25.28 10.92
CA SER A 298 15.17 24.62 11.20
C SER A 298 16.17 24.80 10.04
N PRO A 299 17.49 24.69 10.29
CA PRO A 299 18.49 24.74 9.22
C PRO A 299 18.48 23.50 8.31
N ASN A 300 17.68 22.48 8.61
CA ASN A 300 17.73 21.15 7.99
C ASN A 300 16.45 20.81 7.22
N VAL A 301 15.76 21.80 6.64
CA VAL A 301 14.57 21.57 5.80
C VAL A 301 14.94 20.91 4.47
N LEU A 302 14.08 20.03 3.95
CA LEU A 302 14.37 19.27 2.72
C LEU A 302 14.52 20.15 1.49
N PHE A 303 13.63 21.13 1.32
CA PHE A 303 13.60 22.04 0.18
C PHE A 303 13.81 23.49 0.63
N PRO A 304 15.06 23.94 0.83
CA PRO A 304 15.32 25.34 1.10
C PRO A 304 14.72 26.24 0.01
N PRO A 305 13.90 27.24 0.37
CA PRO A 305 13.27 28.09 -0.63
C PRO A 305 14.30 28.99 -1.32
N PRO A 306 14.24 29.18 -2.64
CA PRO A 306 14.96 30.28 -3.28
C PRO A 306 14.44 31.63 -2.76
N PRO A 307 15.18 32.74 -2.89
CA PRO A 307 14.78 34.05 -2.35
C PRO A 307 13.37 34.50 -2.76
N GLN A 308 12.93 34.14 -3.96
CA GLN A 308 11.61 34.46 -4.52
C GLN A 308 10.46 33.75 -3.80
N ALA A 309 10.73 32.62 -3.14
CA ALA A 309 9.77 31.81 -2.40
C ALA A 309 9.96 31.90 -0.87
N ALA A 310 10.68 32.91 -0.39
CA ALA A 310 10.93 33.09 1.04
C ALA A 310 9.62 33.20 1.84
N GLY A 311 9.55 32.48 2.97
CA GLY A 311 8.36 32.44 3.85
C GLY A 311 7.18 31.63 3.30
N LYS A 312 7.39 30.84 2.24
CA LYS A 312 6.40 29.91 1.69
C LYS A 312 6.59 28.51 2.24
N ASN A 313 5.50 27.76 2.33
CA ASN A 313 5.55 26.34 2.66
C ASN A 313 6.04 25.56 1.44
N THR A 314 7.21 24.93 1.53
CA THR A 314 7.85 24.25 0.40
C THR A 314 7.44 22.78 0.38
N LEU A 315 6.70 22.36 -0.64
CA LEU A 315 6.12 21.01 -0.74
C LEU A 315 6.69 20.25 -1.94
N PRO A 316 6.81 18.90 -1.87
CA PRO A 316 7.23 18.10 -3.01
C PRO A 316 6.15 18.12 -4.09
N ALA A 317 6.57 18.32 -5.34
CA ALA A 317 5.71 18.42 -6.51
C ALA A 317 6.11 17.39 -7.59
N GLY A 318 6.62 16.25 -7.14
CA GLY A 318 6.97 15.08 -7.93
C GLY A 318 8.41 15.03 -8.46
N SER A 319 8.76 13.94 -9.15
CA SER A 319 10.15 13.64 -9.55
C SER A 319 10.33 13.15 -10.99
N ILE A 320 11.56 13.30 -11.51
CA ILE A 320 12.01 12.71 -12.77
C ILE A 320 13.18 11.76 -12.48
N ARG A 321 13.04 10.48 -12.82
CA ARG A 321 14.09 9.46 -12.67
C ARG A 321 14.86 9.27 -13.97
N MET A 322 16.17 9.55 -13.94
CA MET A 322 17.08 9.36 -15.08
C MET A 322 17.60 7.92 -15.12
N ARG A 323 18.14 7.44 -16.24
CA ARG A 323 18.69 6.07 -16.35
C ARG A 323 20.03 5.91 -15.64
N ASP A 324 20.79 6.98 -15.47
CA ASP A 324 22.13 6.96 -14.88
C ASP A 324 22.14 6.84 -13.35
N GLY A 325 20.98 6.91 -12.68
CA GLY A 325 20.93 6.98 -11.21
C GLY A 325 20.35 8.29 -10.69
N THR A 326 20.44 9.36 -11.48
CA THR A 326 20.05 10.69 -11.07
C THR A 326 18.54 10.81 -10.93
N THR A 327 18.11 11.50 -9.87
CA THR A 327 16.71 11.92 -9.70
C THR A 327 16.67 13.42 -9.52
N TYR A 328 15.75 14.08 -10.23
CA TYR A 328 15.41 15.48 -10.01
C TYR A 328 14.03 15.54 -9.38
N MET A 329 13.81 16.43 -8.41
CA MET A 329 12.48 16.67 -7.84
C MET A 329 12.07 18.11 -8.09
N MET A 330 10.77 18.32 -8.27
CA MET A 330 10.20 19.66 -8.22
C MET A 330 9.76 19.95 -6.79
N ALA A 331 10.04 21.16 -6.34
CA ALA A 331 9.45 21.72 -5.14
C ALA A 331 8.61 22.94 -5.52
N THR A 332 7.51 23.14 -4.81
CA THR A 332 6.59 24.25 -5.03
C THR A 332 6.39 25.00 -3.72
N GLY A 333 6.59 26.32 -3.76
CA GLY A 333 6.34 27.20 -2.64
C GLY A 333 4.86 27.58 -2.60
N THR A 334 4.20 27.31 -1.48
CA THR A 334 2.75 27.48 -1.36
C THR A 334 2.33 28.32 -0.17
N THR A 335 1.12 28.87 -0.26
CA THR A 335 0.34 29.41 0.85
C THR A 335 -1.03 28.75 0.81
N LYS A 336 -1.38 27.94 1.82
CA LYS A 336 -2.64 27.15 1.84
C LYS A 336 -2.84 26.36 0.53
N LEU A 337 -1.80 25.66 0.10
CA LEU A 337 -1.74 24.87 -1.14
C LEU A 337 -1.79 25.66 -2.46
N ASN A 338 -2.01 26.98 -2.43
CA ASN A 338 -1.89 27.81 -3.63
C ASN A 338 -0.40 28.00 -3.98
N PRO A 339 0.07 27.68 -5.19
CA PRO A 339 1.48 27.75 -5.61
C PRO A 339 1.98 29.19 -5.87
N ASP A 340 1.77 30.07 -4.90
CA ASP A 340 2.07 31.51 -4.99
C ASP A 340 3.54 31.88 -4.69
N GLY A 341 4.38 30.90 -4.35
CA GLY A 341 5.84 31.02 -4.30
C GLY A 341 6.56 30.62 -5.60
N GLY A 342 5.82 30.08 -6.57
CA GLY A 342 6.38 29.48 -7.77
C GLY A 342 6.96 28.08 -7.52
N SER A 343 7.60 27.52 -8.55
CA SER A 343 8.19 26.17 -8.50
C SER A 343 9.63 26.16 -9.01
N TRP A 344 10.44 25.24 -8.53
CA TRP A 344 11.84 25.06 -8.93
C TRP A 344 12.22 23.57 -8.90
N LEU A 345 13.35 23.23 -9.53
CA LEU A 345 13.90 21.88 -9.50
C LEU A 345 15.05 21.80 -8.50
N VAL A 346 15.20 20.64 -7.88
CA VAL A 346 16.34 20.26 -7.06
C VAL A 346 16.90 18.93 -7.56
N GLN A 347 18.18 18.67 -7.30
CA GLN A 347 18.78 17.35 -7.53
C GLN A 347 18.77 16.56 -6.22
N VAL A 348 18.33 15.31 -6.28
CA VAL A 348 18.40 14.36 -5.16
C VAL A 348 19.86 14.03 -4.87
N THR A 349 20.28 14.18 -3.61
CA THR A 349 21.63 13.86 -3.11
C THR A 349 21.54 12.96 -1.87
N ASN A 350 22.66 12.35 -1.46
CA ASN A 350 22.72 11.44 -0.31
C ASN A 350 22.48 12.14 1.05
N ASP A 351 22.42 13.48 1.08
CA ASP A 351 22.35 14.25 2.31
C ASP A 351 21.06 15.11 2.41
N PRO A 352 19.85 14.50 2.52
CA PRO A 352 18.59 15.26 2.62
C PRO A 352 18.58 16.30 3.74
N GLY A 353 19.23 16.00 4.87
CA GLY A 353 19.32 16.91 6.03
C GLY A 353 20.15 18.18 5.81
N GLN A 354 20.93 18.26 4.72
CA GLN A 354 21.61 19.49 4.30
C GLN A 354 20.74 20.37 3.37
N GLY A 355 19.54 19.90 3.05
CA GLY A 355 18.61 20.54 2.12
C GLY A 355 19.05 20.40 0.67
N TRP A 356 18.16 19.90 -0.18
CA TRP A 356 18.42 19.81 -1.61
C TRP A 356 18.25 21.19 -2.24
N GLN A 357 19.38 21.75 -2.68
CA GLN A 357 19.45 23.13 -3.12
C GLN A 357 18.72 23.34 -4.47
N PRO A 358 18.06 24.49 -4.66
CA PRO A 358 17.49 24.87 -5.94
C PRO A 358 18.54 24.83 -7.06
N ILE A 359 18.22 24.15 -8.16
CA ILE A 359 19.02 24.20 -9.37
C ILE A 359 18.93 25.62 -9.93
N ARG A 360 20.10 26.18 -10.24
CA ARG A 360 20.24 27.52 -10.82
C ARG A 360 19.33 27.69 -12.03
N ASP A 361 18.66 28.83 -12.11
CA ASP A 361 17.77 29.23 -13.22
C ASP A 361 16.54 28.31 -13.47
N SER A 362 16.28 27.35 -12.57
CA SER A 362 15.11 26.45 -12.67
C SER A 362 13.80 27.03 -12.11
N TRP A 363 13.88 28.06 -11.26
CA TRP A 363 12.71 28.70 -10.67
C TRP A 363 11.81 29.33 -11.74
N ARG A 364 10.50 29.22 -11.55
CA ARG A 364 9.48 29.90 -12.36
C ARG A 364 8.44 30.53 -11.45
N ALA A 365 7.98 31.70 -11.86
CA ALA A 365 7.04 32.53 -11.11
C ALA A 365 5.66 31.86 -10.94
N PRO A 366 4.84 32.30 -9.97
CA PRO A 366 3.44 31.89 -9.88
C PRO A 366 2.70 32.04 -11.22
N GLY A 367 1.86 31.06 -11.55
CA GLY A 367 1.15 31.00 -12.83
C GLY A 367 1.97 30.48 -14.02
N ALA A 368 3.30 30.29 -13.87
CA ALA A 368 4.11 29.65 -14.90
C ALA A 368 4.06 28.12 -14.77
N ALA A 369 3.21 27.49 -15.59
CA ALA A 369 3.08 26.03 -15.66
C ALA A 369 4.34 25.36 -16.27
N PRO A 370 4.60 24.08 -15.92
CA PRO A 370 3.92 23.30 -14.88
C PRO A 370 4.45 23.60 -13.47
N THR A 371 3.62 23.36 -12.45
CA THR A 371 4.03 23.48 -11.03
C THR A 371 4.00 22.14 -10.30
N GLN A 372 3.78 21.04 -11.02
CA GLN A 372 3.92 19.67 -10.55
C GLN A 372 4.22 18.76 -11.76
N ILE A 373 5.08 17.76 -11.54
CA ILE A 373 5.63 16.92 -12.59
C ILE A 373 5.81 15.49 -12.12
N SER A 374 5.87 14.55 -13.06
CA SER A 374 6.47 13.24 -12.82
C SER A 374 7.03 12.69 -14.12
N GLY A 375 8.16 11.99 -14.08
CA GLY A 375 8.78 11.51 -15.31
C GLY A 375 9.88 10.48 -15.13
N PHE A 376 10.32 9.99 -16.28
CA PHE A 376 11.43 9.05 -16.37
C PHE A 376 12.16 9.18 -17.70
N GLN A 377 13.42 8.77 -17.71
CA GLN A 377 14.17 8.57 -18.94
C GLN A 377 13.93 7.16 -19.50
N ALA A 378 13.31 7.08 -20.68
CA ALA A 378 12.92 5.84 -21.31
C ALA A 378 14.09 5.10 -21.97
N ALA A 379 13.85 3.86 -22.41
CA ALA A 379 14.81 3.05 -23.15
C ALA A 379 15.34 3.67 -24.45
N ASP A 380 14.56 4.55 -25.08
CA ASP A 380 14.97 5.29 -26.28
C ASP A 380 15.93 6.46 -25.97
N GLY A 381 16.25 6.69 -24.69
CA GLY A 381 17.12 7.76 -24.22
C GLY A 381 16.41 9.08 -23.95
N THR A 382 15.15 9.23 -24.36
CA THR A 382 14.34 10.44 -24.17
C THR A 382 13.79 10.51 -22.74
N VAL A 383 13.74 11.71 -22.15
CA VAL A 383 13.02 11.93 -20.90
C VAL A 383 11.58 12.30 -21.22
N TYR A 384 10.62 11.52 -20.69
CA TYR A 384 9.19 11.82 -20.79
C TYR A 384 8.68 12.34 -19.45
N ILE A 385 7.88 13.41 -19.50
CA ILE A 385 7.42 14.15 -18.31
C ILE A 385 5.91 14.37 -18.44
N ALA A 386 5.14 13.78 -17.53
CA ALA A 386 3.77 14.16 -17.28
C ALA A 386 3.76 15.36 -16.33
N ALA A 387 2.92 16.35 -16.59
CA ALA A 387 2.89 17.56 -15.77
C ALA A 387 1.48 18.13 -15.65
N ASP A 388 1.21 18.78 -14.53
CA ASP A 388 -0.04 19.45 -14.23
C ASP A 388 0.21 20.69 -13.34
N SER A 389 -0.72 20.99 -12.46
CA SER A 389 -0.67 22.08 -11.49
C SER A 389 -0.77 21.53 -10.07
N PHE A 390 -0.03 22.15 -9.16
CA PHE A 390 0.04 21.74 -7.75
C PHE A 390 -1.33 21.83 -7.06
N ASP A 391 -2.12 22.86 -7.42
CA ASP A 391 -3.47 23.09 -6.91
C ASP A 391 -4.57 22.29 -7.63
N ARG A 392 -4.18 21.34 -8.48
CA ARG A 392 -5.08 20.47 -9.27
C ARG A 392 -6.04 21.23 -10.20
N SER A 393 -5.70 22.45 -10.60
CA SER A 393 -6.49 23.27 -11.53
C SER A 393 -6.32 22.87 -13.01
N GLN A 394 -5.32 22.06 -13.36
CA GLN A 394 -4.98 21.69 -14.74
C GLN A 394 -5.07 20.18 -14.99
N GLY A 395 -5.36 19.82 -16.24
CA GLY A 395 -5.23 18.44 -16.72
C GLY A 395 -3.77 18.05 -16.97
N VAL A 396 -3.54 16.76 -17.17
CA VAL A 396 -2.21 16.21 -17.44
C VAL A 396 -1.76 16.64 -18.83
N SER A 397 -0.67 17.37 -18.91
CA SER A 397 0.07 17.66 -20.14
C SER A 397 1.29 16.75 -20.24
N MET A 398 1.80 16.56 -21.46
CA MET A 398 2.93 15.67 -21.71
C MET A 398 4.06 16.44 -22.39
N TYR A 399 5.28 16.22 -21.93
CA TYR A 399 6.50 16.79 -22.47
C TYR A 399 7.52 15.68 -22.74
N ARG A 400 8.45 15.97 -23.63
CA ARG A 400 9.70 15.23 -23.75
C ARG A 400 10.89 16.19 -23.80
N VAL A 401 12.06 15.70 -23.41
CA VAL A 401 13.29 16.50 -23.47
C VAL A 401 14.51 15.60 -23.61
N ASP A 402 15.56 16.14 -24.21
CA ASP A 402 16.89 15.54 -24.17
C ASP A 402 17.41 15.51 -22.71
N PRO A 403 18.03 14.41 -22.26
CA PRO A 403 18.51 14.28 -20.88
C PRO A 403 19.42 15.42 -20.40
N GLY A 404 20.25 15.99 -21.29
CA GLY A 404 21.15 17.08 -20.96
C GLY A 404 20.44 18.41 -20.65
N HIS A 405 19.14 18.51 -20.96
CA HIS A 405 18.34 19.71 -20.80
C HIS A 405 17.15 19.51 -19.86
N VAL A 406 17.10 18.39 -19.12
CA VAL A 406 15.96 18.06 -18.25
C VAL A 406 15.65 19.13 -17.19
N THR A 407 16.67 19.81 -16.68
CA THR A 407 16.51 20.86 -15.67
C THR A 407 16.14 22.22 -16.24
N ASP A 408 16.22 22.40 -17.57
CA ASP A 408 15.79 23.60 -18.28
C ASP A 408 14.39 23.41 -18.87
N ARG A 409 13.38 23.85 -18.11
CA ARG A 409 11.98 23.83 -18.55
C ARG A 409 11.73 24.56 -19.88
N SER A 410 12.61 25.49 -20.30
CA SER A 410 12.46 26.19 -21.57
C SER A 410 12.85 25.36 -22.79
N ALA A 411 13.52 24.22 -22.59
CA ALA A 411 13.91 23.27 -23.62
C ALA A 411 12.89 22.13 -23.84
N TRP A 412 11.88 22.03 -22.97
CA TRP A 412 10.92 20.92 -22.99
C TRP A 412 10.01 21.01 -24.21
N GLN A 413 9.94 19.92 -24.98
CA GLN A 413 9.09 19.80 -26.17
C GLN A 413 7.71 19.29 -25.77
N PRO A 414 6.63 20.09 -25.92
CA PRO A 414 5.29 19.70 -25.52
C PRO A 414 4.66 18.76 -26.55
N TRP A 415 3.79 17.85 -26.10
CA TRP A 415 2.86 17.16 -27.00
C TRP A 415 1.73 18.12 -27.37
N THR A 416 1.54 18.38 -28.66
CA THR A 416 0.55 19.35 -29.17
C THR A 416 -0.83 18.74 -29.45
N GLY A 417 -1.00 17.45 -29.18
CA GLY A 417 -2.18 16.67 -29.57
C GLY A 417 -1.99 15.88 -30.86
N THR A 418 -1.13 16.35 -31.77
CA THR A 418 -0.85 15.69 -33.07
C THR A 418 0.61 15.29 -33.25
N GLY A 419 1.52 15.86 -32.46
CA GLY A 419 2.95 15.59 -32.52
C GLY A 419 3.71 16.25 -31.37
N TRP A 420 5.03 16.04 -31.34
CA TRP A 420 5.92 16.78 -30.44
C TRP A 420 6.26 18.15 -31.04
N GLY A 421 5.92 19.21 -30.33
CA GLY A 421 6.12 20.59 -30.73
C GLY A 421 7.52 21.13 -30.41
N ALA A 422 7.78 22.35 -30.85
CA ALA A 422 8.96 23.10 -30.44
C ALA A 422 8.82 23.56 -28.98
N ALA A 423 9.94 23.72 -28.29
CA ALA A 423 9.93 24.22 -26.92
C ALA A 423 9.31 25.63 -26.85
N GLY A 424 8.56 25.89 -25.77
CA GLY A 424 7.78 27.13 -25.60
C GLY A 424 6.42 27.16 -26.31
N GLN A 425 6.06 26.13 -27.09
CA GLN A 425 4.69 25.98 -27.58
C GLN A 425 3.73 25.58 -26.46
N SER A 426 2.42 25.78 -26.70
CA SER A 426 1.38 25.34 -25.78
C SER A 426 1.35 23.81 -25.68
N ALA A 427 1.26 23.30 -24.45
CA ALA A 427 1.04 21.89 -24.15
C ALA A 427 -0.44 21.69 -23.77
N PRO A 428 -1.35 21.38 -24.72
CA PRO A 428 -2.71 21.05 -24.37
C PRO A 428 -2.75 19.79 -23.49
N PRO A 429 -3.63 19.73 -22.47
CA PRO A 429 -3.76 18.55 -21.65
C PRO A 429 -4.25 17.36 -22.48
N ILE A 430 -3.68 16.19 -22.22
CA ILE A 430 -4.11 14.91 -22.79
C ILE A 430 -5.24 14.25 -21.95
N SER A 431 -5.41 14.64 -20.69
CA SER A 431 -6.56 14.22 -19.86
C SER A 431 -7.79 15.10 -20.13
N ARG A 432 -8.99 14.54 -19.92
CA ARG A 432 -10.27 15.28 -20.07
C ARG A 432 -10.66 16.08 -18.82
N THR A 433 -10.13 15.69 -17.67
CA THR A 433 -10.39 16.29 -16.36
C THR A 433 -9.06 16.71 -15.72
N PRO A 434 -9.08 17.63 -14.74
CA PRO A 434 -7.91 17.94 -13.94
C PRO A 434 -7.41 16.74 -13.15
N PHE A 435 -6.11 16.68 -12.94
CA PHE A 435 -5.43 15.66 -12.14
C PHE A 435 -4.53 16.31 -11.09
N GLY A 436 -4.06 15.50 -10.12
CA GLY A 436 -3.05 15.88 -9.13
C GLY A 436 -2.19 14.69 -8.71
N GLU A 437 -1.09 14.99 -8.02
CA GLU A 437 -0.16 14.03 -7.41
C GLU A 437 0.27 12.92 -8.36
N LEU A 438 0.87 13.34 -9.48
CA LEU A 438 1.26 12.43 -10.55
C LEU A 438 2.44 11.53 -10.12
N SER A 439 2.32 10.26 -10.45
CA SER A 439 3.43 9.29 -10.45
C SER A 439 3.52 8.63 -11.81
N PHE A 440 4.49 9.07 -12.61
CA PHE A 440 4.72 8.60 -13.98
C PHE A 440 6.06 7.86 -14.06
N ARG A 441 6.00 6.54 -14.27
CA ARG A 441 7.16 5.64 -14.25
C ARG A 441 7.17 4.71 -15.47
N GLU A 442 8.36 4.20 -15.81
CA GLU A 442 8.49 3.02 -16.66
C GLU A 442 8.40 1.77 -15.78
N VAL A 443 7.40 0.92 -16.01
CA VAL A 443 7.25 -0.36 -15.31
C VAL A 443 7.12 -1.47 -16.34
N GLY A 444 7.99 -2.48 -16.27
CA GLY A 444 8.00 -3.56 -17.27
C GLY A 444 8.18 -3.08 -18.71
N GLY A 445 8.87 -1.95 -18.93
CA GLY A 445 9.05 -1.33 -20.24
C GLY A 445 7.84 -0.54 -20.76
N GLN A 446 6.78 -0.41 -19.97
CA GLN A 446 5.58 0.36 -20.33
C GLN A 446 5.47 1.65 -19.50
N PRO A 447 5.02 2.77 -20.08
CA PRO A 447 4.61 3.95 -19.34
C PRO A 447 3.39 3.62 -18.46
N VAL A 448 3.55 3.83 -17.15
CA VAL A 448 2.49 3.72 -16.15
C VAL A 448 2.33 5.05 -15.45
N LEU A 449 1.13 5.60 -15.51
CA LEU A 449 0.76 6.82 -14.80
C LEU A 449 -0.25 6.48 -13.71
N SER A 450 0.04 6.93 -12.49
CA SER A 450 -0.93 7.03 -11.42
C SER A 450 -1.16 8.50 -11.03
N GLY A 451 -2.35 8.82 -10.56
CA GLY A 451 -2.67 10.14 -10.02
C GLY A 451 -4.14 10.28 -9.60
N PHE A 452 -4.43 11.34 -8.87
CA PHE A 452 -5.77 11.68 -8.42
C PHE A 452 -6.56 12.38 -9.54
N ASN A 453 -7.70 11.81 -9.94
CA ASN A 453 -8.60 12.39 -10.93
C ASN A 453 -9.65 13.27 -10.24
N GLN A 454 -9.55 14.58 -10.39
CA GLN A 454 -10.44 15.54 -9.73
C GLN A 454 -11.90 15.39 -10.17
N GLY A 455 -12.13 14.95 -11.42
CA GLY A 455 -13.47 14.81 -11.97
C GLY A 455 -14.24 13.60 -11.43
N THR A 456 -13.55 12.53 -11.05
CA THR A 456 -14.17 11.31 -10.49
C THR A 456 -14.01 11.22 -8.97
N GLY A 457 -13.04 11.94 -8.39
CA GLY A 457 -12.66 11.80 -6.99
C GLY A 457 -11.94 10.48 -6.70
N ASN A 458 -11.37 9.83 -7.72
CA ASN A 458 -10.70 8.55 -7.60
C ASN A 458 -9.20 8.71 -7.84
N LEU A 459 -8.42 7.81 -7.27
CA LEU A 459 -7.03 7.58 -7.67
C LEU A 459 -7.02 6.50 -8.74
N GLU A 460 -6.41 6.82 -9.88
CA GLU A 460 -6.42 5.98 -11.06
C GLU A 460 -5.00 5.53 -11.41
N VAL A 461 -4.89 4.36 -12.04
CA VAL A 461 -3.68 3.88 -12.73
C VAL A 461 -4.03 3.62 -14.19
N ARG A 462 -3.13 4.03 -15.09
CA ARG A 462 -3.23 3.84 -16.53
C ARG A 462 -1.92 3.27 -17.04
N VAL A 463 -2.02 2.19 -17.82
CA VAL A 463 -0.89 1.56 -18.52
C VAL A 463 -1.10 1.78 -20.01
N ALA A 464 -0.05 2.20 -20.71
CA ALA A 464 -0.10 2.38 -22.15
C ALA A 464 1.17 1.85 -22.82
N ASN A 465 1.14 1.74 -24.15
CA ASN A 465 2.34 1.41 -24.94
C ASN A 465 3.22 2.64 -25.21
N GLU A 466 2.64 3.85 -25.13
CA GLU A 466 3.33 5.12 -25.37
C GLU A 466 2.85 6.19 -24.38
N PRO A 467 3.73 7.10 -23.92
CA PRO A 467 3.37 8.15 -22.97
C PRO A 467 2.16 9.00 -23.40
N THR A 468 2.08 9.35 -24.69
CA THR A 468 1.03 10.22 -25.23
C THR A 468 -0.34 9.52 -25.35
N LYS A 469 -0.40 8.21 -25.11
CA LYS A 469 -1.61 7.40 -25.21
C LYS A 469 -2.25 7.08 -23.87
N LEU A 470 -1.69 7.51 -22.74
CA LEU A 470 -2.21 7.23 -21.39
C LEU A 470 -3.71 7.57 -21.21
N PHE A 471 -4.21 8.61 -21.90
CA PHE A 471 -5.61 9.06 -21.84
C PHE A 471 -6.38 8.83 -23.16
N GLY A 472 -5.85 7.99 -24.05
CA GLY A 472 -6.52 7.58 -25.28
C GLY A 472 -7.84 6.84 -24.99
N GLY A 473 -8.81 6.93 -25.91
CA GLY A 473 -10.16 6.38 -25.70
C GLY A 473 -10.24 4.85 -25.51
N GLY A 474 -9.19 4.11 -25.87
CA GLY A 474 -9.09 2.66 -25.65
C GLY A 474 -8.10 2.26 -24.55
N THR A 475 -7.48 3.23 -23.87
CA THR A 475 -6.46 2.94 -22.85
C THR A 475 -7.12 2.48 -21.56
N PRO A 476 -6.80 1.28 -21.07
CA PRO A 476 -7.41 0.77 -19.86
C PRO A 476 -7.05 1.60 -18.63
N MET A 477 -7.96 1.63 -17.67
CA MET A 477 -7.82 2.34 -16.42
C MET A 477 -8.23 1.43 -15.26
N THR A 478 -7.51 1.53 -14.17
CA THR A 478 -7.80 0.85 -12.90
C THR A 478 -8.06 1.88 -11.82
N VAL A 479 -9.18 1.74 -11.10
CA VAL A 479 -9.47 2.56 -9.92
C VAL A 479 -8.77 1.94 -8.72
N VAL A 480 -7.75 2.62 -8.21
CA VAL A 480 -6.94 2.14 -7.09
C VAL A 480 -7.58 2.48 -5.76
N ALA A 481 -8.07 3.70 -5.59
CA ALA A 481 -8.80 4.16 -4.42
C ALA A 481 -9.96 5.06 -4.84
N GLN A 482 -11.06 4.99 -4.10
CA GLN A 482 -12.30 5.69 -4.42
C GLN A 482 -13.08 6.10 -3.17
N GLN A 483 -13.95 7.09 -3.32
CA GLN A 483 -14.75 7.66 -2.22
C GLN A 483 -16.27 7.60 -2.45
N SER A 484 -16.75 6.86 -3.46
CA SER A 484 -18.17 6.80 -3.85
C SER A 484 -18.92 5.57 -3.34
N ASN A 485 -18.21 4.47 -3.07
CA ASN A 485 -18.77 3.22 -2.57
C ASN A 485 -18.13 2.83 -1.23
N PRO A 486 -18.77 3.15 -0.09
CA PRO A 486 -18.28 2.81 1.26
C PRO A 486 -18.12 1.32 1.55
N GLN A 487 -18.64 0.44 0.68
CA GLN A 487 -18.51 -1.03 0.80
C GLN A 487 -17.43 -1.59 -0.13
N GLY A 488 -16.75 -0.73 -0.91
CA GLY A 488 -15.70 -1.16 -1.82
C GLY A 488 -14.41 -1.51 -1.09
N PRO A 489 -13.65 -2.53 -1.53
CA PRO A 489 -12.38 -2.93 -0.92
C PRO A 489 -11.26 -1.89 -1.06
N ASN A 490 -11.50 -0.86 -1.88
CA ASN A 490 -10.62 0.27 -2.12
C ASN A 490 -11.26 1.61 -1.70
N TYR A 491 -12.19 1.57 -0.75
CA TYR A 491 -12.83 2.78 -0.24
C TYR A 491 -11.91 3.57 0.69
N VAL A 492 -11.48 4.73 0.23
CA VAL A 492 -10.70 5.69 1.01
C VAL A 492 -11.32 7.07 0.79
N PRO A 493 -12.10 7.60 1.76
CA PRO A 493 -12.68 8.94 1.66
C PRO A 493 -11.60 10.01 1.48
N GLN A 494 -11.79 10.95 0.54
CA GLN A 494 -10.86 12.05 0.31
C GLN A 494 -9.42 11.58 0.05
N ASN A 495 -9.28 10.52 -0.75
CA ASN A 495 -8.00 9.99 -1.16
C ASN A 495 -7.30 10.91 -2.17
N TYR A 496 -5.97 10.86 -2.22
CA TYR A 496 -5.13 11.50 -3.22
C TYR A 496 -3.72 10.88 -3.20
N GLY A 497 -2.75 11.43 -3.92
CA GLY A 497 -1.44 10.78 -4.07
C GLY A 497 -1.47 9.71 -5.16
N GLY A 498 -0.82 8.57 -4.89
CA GLY A 498 -0.71 7.45 -5.83
C GLY A 498 0.71 7.21 -6.29
N TYR A 499 1.66 7.26 -5.37
CA TYR A 499 3.07 7.13 -5.72
C TYR A 499 3.47 5.67 -5.90
N ILE A 500 3.82 5.31 -7.14
CA ILE A 500 4.26 3.96 -7.50
C ILE A 500 5.61 3.67 -6.82
N LEU A 501 5.65 2.59 -6.04
CA LEU A 501 6.80 2.22 -5.24
C LEU A 501 7.86 1.46 -6.05
N PRO A 502 9.15 1.58 -5.67
CA PRO A 502 10.21 0.75 -6.21
C PRO A 502 9.90 -0.75 -6.11
N GLY A 503 10.32 -1.52 -7.11
CA GLY A 503 10.07 -2.97 -7.17
C GLY A 503 8.69 -3.37 -7.71
N SER A 504 7.81 -2.40 -7.99
CA SER A 504 6.53 -2.65 -8.66
C SER A 504 6.71 -3.33 -10.03
N THR A 505 5.82 -4.27 -10.35
CA THR A 505 5.72 -4.91 -11.66
C THR A 505 4.34 -4.64 -12.26
N LEU A 506 4.17 -4.89 -13.56
CA LEU A 506 2.86 -4.71 -14.19
C LEU A 506 1.80 -5.67 -13.64
N ASP A 507 2.19 -6.82 -13.06
CA ASP A 507 1.27 -7.78 -12.42
C ASP A 507 0.97 -7.43 -10.95
N ARG A 508 1.81 -6.60 -10.33
CA ARG A 508 1.71 -6.19 -8.93
C ARG A 508 2.39 -4.84 -8.74
N LEU A 509 1.64 -3.76 -8.94
CA LEU A 509 2.06 -2.43 -8.54
C LEU A 509 1.84 -2.30 -7.02
N ASN A 510 2.81 -1.66 -6.37
CA ASN A 510 2.69 -1.20 -4.99
C ASN A 510 2.63 0.33 -5.01
N LEU A 511 1.68 0.93 -4.29
CA LEU A 511 1.49 2.37 -4.27
C LEU A 511 1.34 2.90 -2.84
N PHE A 512 1.75 4.14 -2.64
CA PHE A 512 1.34 4.94 -1.48
C PHE A 512 0.21 5.90 -1.87
N VAL A 513 -0.90 5.79 -1.14
CA VAL A 513 -2.13 6.57 -1.30
C VAL A 513 -2.39 7.36 -0.04
N SER A 514 -2.55 8.68 -0.16
CA SER A 514 -2.78 9.56 0.98
C SER A 514 -4.27 9.74 1.25
N GLN A 515 -4.59 10.00 2.51
CA GLN A 515 -5.93 10.36 2.96
C GLN A 515 -5.86 11.57 3.90
N TRP A 516 -6.77 12.52 3.66
CA TRP A 516 -6.99 13.64 4.57
C TRP A 516 -8.48 13.92 4.73
N ASN A 517 -8.99 13.65 5.93
CA ASN A 517 -10.33 14.11 6.29
C ASN A 517 -10.29 15.62 6.58
N THR A 518 -10.69 16.45 5.63
CA THR A 518 -10.60 17.92 5.75
C THR A 518 -11.61 18.50 6.74
N ASN A 519 -12.60 17.73 7.19
CA ASN A 519 -13.59 18.19 8.17
C ASN A 519 -13.06 18.10 9.60
N THR A 520 -12.33 17.02 9.91
CA THR A 520 -11.84 16.70 11.26
C THR A 520 -10.32 16.80 11.38
N ASN A 521 -9.61 16.95 10.27
CA ASN A 521 -8.16 16.77 10.11
C ASN A 521 -7.63 15.38 10.45
N ASN A 522 -8.52 14.40 10.65
CA ASN A 522 -8.19 13.04 11.06
C ASN A 522 -9.11 12.00 10.36
N PRO A 523 -8.55 11.00 9.65
CA PRO A 523 -7.13 10.71 9.53
C PRO A 523 -6.38 11.67 8.62
N TYR A 524 -5.06 11.78 8.85
CA TYR A 524 -4.09 12.40 7.95
C TYR A 524 -2.88 11.47 7.82
N ASN A 525 -2.94 10.61 6.80
CA ASN A 525 -2.06 9.46 6.69
C ASN A 525 -1.76 9.07 5.24
N THR A 526 -0.81 8.14 5.12
CA THR A 526 -0.48 7.43 3.88
C THR A 526 -0.70 5.94 4.09
N GLN A 527 -1.40 5.33 3.14
CA GLN A 527 -1.78 3.93 3.11
C GLN A 527 -1.07 3.21 1.97
N GLN A 528 -0.78 1.92 2.16
CA GLN A 528 -0.18 1.09 1.12
C GLN A 528 -1.26 0.36 0.33
N PHE A 529 -1.12 0.38 -1.00
CA PHE A 529 -2.00 -0.33 -1.92
C PHE A 529 -1.24 -1.33 -2.76
N GLU A 530 -1.87 -2.47 -3.01
CA GLU A 530 -1.49 -3.37 -4.10
C GLU A 530 -2.48 -3.25 -5.24
N VAL A 531 -1.98 -3.32 -6.47
CA VAL A 531 -2.80 -3.18 -7.68
C VAL A 531 -2.30 -4.14 -8.75
N ASN A 532 -3.21 -4.90 -9.36
CA ASN A 532 -2.94 -5.52 -10.66
C ASN A 532 -3.64 -4.68 -11.74
N PRO A 533 -2.93 -3.75 -12.42
CA PRO A 533 -3.55 -2.81 -13.34
C PRO A 533 -4.11 -3.50 -14.58
N ASN A 534 -5.16 -2.90 -15.15
CA ASN A 534 -5.60 -3.19 -16.51
C ASN A 534 -4.51 -2.77 -17.51
N ARG A 535 -4.37 -3.49 -18.63
CA ARG A 535 -3.36 -3.25 -19.67
C ARG A 535 -3.94 -3.30 -21.07
#